data_AF-A0A8S4SHV7-F1
#
_entry.id   AF-A0A8S4SHV7-F1
#
_cell.length_a   1.000
_cell.length_b   1.000
_cell.length_c   1.000
_cell.angle_alpha   90.00
_cell.angle_beta   90.00
_cell.angle_gamma   90.00
#
_symmetry.space_group_name_H-M   'P 1'
#
loop_
_entity.id
_entity.type
_entity.pdbx_description
1 polymer ?
#
loop_
_entity_poly.entity_id
_entity_poly.type
_entity_poly.pdbx_seq_one_letter_code
_entity_poly.pdbx_strand_id
1 'polypeptide(L)'
;MSDDSINISGRTWIRTVENISKVGYSDGVINGQNTSFQTSFDMGYCQGLMFGLDLGYKFAMKQQSKIKDVKEIPRDPCNINCQICLDETTISQNLVNLYNSQKEKNDIYLKKLDT
;
A
#
# COMPACT_ATOMS: atom_id res chain seq x y z
N MET A 1 30.10 22.81 -50.20
CA MET A 1 29.95 23.31 -48.81
C MET A 1 28.65 22.79 -48.16
N SER A 2 28.16 21.60 -48.53
CA SER A 2 26.85 21.10 -48.09
C SER A 2 26.96 19.95 -47.07
N ASP A 3 28.08 19.22 -47.04
CA ASP A 3 28.27 18.05 -46.16
C ASP A 3 28.43 18.41 -44.68
N ASP A 4 29.09 19.53 -44.37
CA ASP A 4 29.28 19.94 -42.98
C ASP A 4 27.95 20.33 -42.31
N SER A 5 27.05 20.97 -43.04
CA SER A 5 25.73 21.34 -42.53
C SER A 5 24.91 20.09 -42.21
N ILE A 6 24.91 19.09 -43.10
CA ILE A 6 24.19 17.81 -42.93
C ILE A 6 24.73 17.06 -41.70
N ASN A 7 26.06 17.02 -41.53
CA ASN A 7 26.71 16.37 -40.40
C ASN A 7 26.38 17.05 -39.06
N ILE A 8 26.36 18.38 -39.02
CA ILE A 8 25.98 19.15 -37.84
C ILE A 8 24.51 18.90 -37.47
N SER A 9 23.59 18.94 -38.44
CA SER A 9 22.18 18.63 -38.20
C SER A 9 21.95 17.19 -37.75
N GLY A 10 22.67 16.21 -38.31
CA GLY A 10 22.59 14.80 -37.89
C GLY A 10 23.08 14.58 -36.46
N ARG A 11 24.21 15.18 -36.07
CA ARG A 11 24.72 15.12 -34.68
C ARG A 11 23.79 15.81 -33.69
N THR A 12 23.18 16.92 -34.10
CA THR A 12 22.22 17.65 -33.25
C THR A 12 20.96 16.81 -33.03
N TRP A 13 20.42 16.22 -34.10
CA TRP A 13 19.28 15.31 -34.03
C TRP A 13 19.55 14.11 -33.11
N ILE A 14 20.70 13.45 -33.25
CA ILE A 14 21.09 12.31 -32.40
C ILE A 14 21.14 12.74 -30.93
N ARG A 15 21.80 13.87 -30.61
CA ARG A 15 21.86 14.38 -29.23
C ARG A 15 20.48 14.71 -28.66
N THR A 16 19.61 15.30 -29.46
CA THR A 16 18.24 15.62 -29.03
C THR A 16 17.44 14.35 -28.78
N VAL A 17 17.48 13.38 -29.69
CA VAL A 17 16.75 12.11 -29.55
C VAL A 17 17.28 11.27 -28.39
N GLU A 18 18.60 11.19 -28.20
CA GLU A 18 19.21 10.47 -27.07
C GLU A 18 18.87 11.09 -25.71
N ASN A 19 18.78 12.42 -25.63
CA ASN A 19 18.37 13.08 -24.40
C ASN A 19 16.89 12.84 -24.10
N ILE A 20 16.03 12.93 -25.12
CA ILE A 20 14.59 12.64 -24.98
C ILE A 20 14.37 11.18 -24.57
N SER A 21 15.10 10.23 -25.17
CA SER A 21 14.95 8.81 -24.84
C SER A 21 15.41 8.50 -23.41
N LYS A 22 16.51 9.11 -22.94
CA LYS A 22 16.98 8.99 -21.56
C LYS A 22 15.97 9.54 -20.55
N VAL A 23 15.41 10.72 -20.83
CA VAL A 23 14.38 11.33 -19.99
C VAL A 23 13.10 10.49 -19.98
N GLY A 24 12.64 10.02 -21.14
CA GLY A 24 11.48 9.14 -21.22
C GLY A 24 11.67 7.81 -20.48
N TYR A 25 12.89 7.27 -20.49
CA TYR A 25 13.23 6.08 -19.71
C TYR A 25 13.20 6.37 -18.19
N SER A 26 13.80 7.48 -17.74
CA SER A 26 13.74 7.85 -16.32
C SER A 26 12.32 8.10 -15.84
N ASP A 27 11.50 8.78 -16.64
CA ASP A 27 10.09 9.03 -16.33
C ASP A 27 9.30 7.71 -16.30
N GLY A 28 9.56 6.79 -17.22
CA GLY A 28 8.98 5.45 -17.23
C GLY A 28 9.31 4.65 -15.97
N VAL A 29 10.56 4.70 -15.49
CA VAL A 29 10.99 4.05 -14.25
C VAL A 29 10.27 4.65 -13.03
N ILE A 30 10.21 5.98 -12.93
CA ILE A 30 9.53 6.68 -11.83
C ILE A 30 8.03 6.36 -11.83
N ASN A 31 7.39 6.41 -13.00
CA ASN A 31 5.97 6.07 -13.14
C ASN A 31 5.68 4.61 -12.78
N GLY A 32 6.55 3.68 -13.18
CA GLY A 32 6.44 2.27 -12.80
C GLY A 32 6.53 2.06 -11.29
N GLN A 33 7.49 2.73 -10.63
CA GLN A 33 7.61 2.71 -9.17
C GLN A 33 6.35 3.28 -8.51
N ASN A 34 5.91 4.48 -8.91
CA ASN A 34 4.71 5.12 -8.36
C ASN A 34 3.46 4.26 -8.52
N THR A 35 3.30 3.59 -9.66
CA THR A 35 2.17 2.68 -9.91
C THR A 35 2.20 1.50 -8.94
N SER A 36 3.38 0.92 -8.71
CA SER A 36 3.53 -0.18 -7.75
C SER A 36 3.24 0.26 -6.32
N PHE A 37 3.67 1.46 -5.92
CA PHE A 37 3.36 2.02 -4.59
C PHE A 37 1.87 2.30 -4.42
N GLN A 38 1.21 2.86 -5.44
CA GLN A 38 -0.23 3.12 -5.38
C GLN A 38 -1.01 1.82 -5.24
N THR A 39 -0.64 0.79 -6.02
CA THR A 39 -1.31 -0.52 -5.96
C THR A 39 -1.18 -1.16 -4.58
N SER A 40 0.02 -1.16 -3.99
CA SER A 40 0.23 -1.74 -2.66
C SER A 40 -0.47 -0.94 -1.55
N PHE A 41 -0.50 0.39 -1.67
CA PHE A 41 -1.26 1.26 -0.78
C PHE A 41 -2.76 0.98 -0.84
N ASP A 42 -3.34 0.93 -2.05
CA ASP A 42 -4.77 0.68 -2.25
C ASP A 42 -5.18 -0.67 -1.66
N MET A 43 -4.36 -1.72 -1.86
CA MET A 43 -4.58 -3.03 -1.26
C MET A 43 -4.62 -2.99 0.27
N GLY A 44 -3.64 -2.31 0.90
CA GLY A 44 -3.57 -2.16 2.34
C GLY A 44 -4.73 -1.32 2.90
N TYR A 45 -5.07 -0.24 2.21
CA TYR A 45 -6.17 0.64 2.58
C TYR A 45 -7.52 -0.08 2.54
N CYS A 46 -7.82 -0.79 1.45
CA CYS A 46 -9.04 -1.59 1.34
C CYS A 46 -9.13 -2.64 2.46
N GLN A 47 -8.04 -3.35 2.74
CA GLN A 47 -7.99 -4.35 3.80
C GLN A 47 -8.24 -3.74 5.19
N GLY A 48 -7.58 -2.62 5.51
CA GLY A 48 -7.73 -1.93 6.78
C GLY A 48 -9.14 -1.37 6.97
N LEU A 49 -9.70 -0.74 5.93
CA LEU A 49 -11.05 -0.17 5.98
C LEU A 49 -12.12 -1.24 6.20
N MET A 50 -12.07 -2.36 5.47
CA MET A 50 -13.02 -3.46 5.63
C MET A 50 -12.96 -4.03 7.05
N PHE A 51 -11.76 -4.31 7.56
CA PHE A 51 -11.58 -4.80 8.93
C PHE A 51 -12.12 -3.82 9.97
N GLY A 52 -11.84 -2.53 9.81
CA GLY A 52 -12.32 -1.49 10.72
C GLY A 52 -13.86 -1.38 10.74
N LEU A 53 -14.51 -1.51 9.58
CA LEU A 53 -15.97 -1.53 9.47
C LEU A 53 -16.58 -2.75 10.16
N ASP A 54 -16.05 -3.95 9.90
CA ASP A 54 -16.53 -5.19 10.54
C ASP A 54 -16.37 -5.14 12.06
N LEU A 55 -15.22 -4.62 12.52
CA LEU A 55 -14.93 -4.44 13.93
C LEU A 55 -15.92 -3.46 14.58
N GLY A 56 -16.12 -2.30 13.96
CA GLY A 56 -17.07 -1.28 14.43
C GLY A 56 -18.50 -1.81 14.48
N TYR A 57 -18.91 -2.58 13.46
CA TYR A 57 -20.23 -3.22 13.42
C TYR A 57 -20.42 -4.21 14.58
N LYS A 58 -19.45 -5.11 14.81
CA LYS A 58 -19.51 -6.07 15.93
C LYS A 58 -19.56 -5.37 17.28
N PHE A 59 -18.78 -4.31 17.48
CA PHE A 59 -18.84 -3.53 18.72
C PHE A 59 -20.19 -2.85 18.92
N ALA A 60 -20.76 -2.24 17.88
CA ALA A 60 -22.08 -1.62 17.95
C ALA A 60 -23.18 -2.64 18.30
N MET A 61 -23.12 -3.84 17.71
CA MET A 61 -24.06 -4.94 18.02
C MET A 61 -23.93 -5.43 19.47
N LYS A 62 -22.71 -5.59 19.99
CA LYS A 62 -22.48 -5.96 21.41
C LYS A 62 -22.92 -4.87 22.38
N GLN A 63 -22.83 -3.60 22.00
CA GLN A 63 -23.26 -2.50 22.86
C GLN A 63 -24.79 -2.43 23.02
N GLN A 64 -25.55 -2.84 21.99
CA GLN A 64 -27.01 -2.91 22.05
C GLN A 64 -27.54 -4.02 22.98
N SER A 65 -26.76 -5.08 23.23
CA SER A 65 -27.20 -6.26 24.00
C SER A 65 -27.04 -6.15 25.53
N LYS A 66 -26.75 -4.98 26.10
CA LYS A 66 -26.68 -4.70 27.56
C LYS A 66 -25.72 -5.63 28.36
N ILE A 67 -24.59 -6.05 27.81
CA ILE A 67 -23.51 -6.63 28.62
C ILE A 67 -22.63 -5.49 29.15
N LYS A 68 -22.74 -5.21 30.44
CA LYS A 68 -22.10 -4.08 31.15
C LYS A 68 -20.57 -4.20 31.36
N ASP A 69 -19.90 -5.21 30.81
CA ASP A 69 -18.53 -5.56 31.22
C ASP A 69 -17.43 -5.36 30.19
N VAL A 70 -17.63 -4.58 29.11
CA VAL A 70 -16.50 -4.25 28.23
C VAL A 70 -15.85 -2.94 28.67
N LYS A 71 -15.11 -3.00 29.78
CA LYS A 71 -14.01 -2.06 30.06
C LYS A 71 -12.77 -2.49 29.27
N GLU A 72 -12.89 -2.62 27.96
CA GLU A 72 -11.71 -2.65 27.09
C GLU A 72 -11.75 -1.37 26.29
N ILE A 73 -11.07 -0.36 26.86
CA ILE A 73 -10.66 0.83 26.12
C ILE A 73 -9.95 0.29 24.87
N PRO A 74 -10.43 0.56 23.64
CA PRO A 74 -9.73 0.11 22.46
C PRO A 74 -8.30 0.62 22.55
N ARG A 75 -7.32 -0.28 22.48
CA ARG A 75 -5.97 0.11 22.05
C ARG A 75 -6.15 0.99 20.83
N ASP A 76 -5.36 2.05 20.74
CA ASP A 76 -5.44 3.08 19.70
C ASP A 76 -6.06 2.51 18.41
N PRO A 77 -7.26 3.00 17.99
CA PRO A 77 -8.01 2.39 16.91
C PRO A 77 -7.22 2.26 15.61
N CYS A 78 -6.15 3.05 15.46
CA CYS A 78 -5.21 2.98 14.36
C CYS A 78 -4.38 1.67 14.33
N ASN A 79 -4.20 1.00 15.48
CA ASN A 79 -3.19 -0.05 15.67
C ASN A 79 -3.77 -1.37 16.23
N ILE A 80 -5.10 -1.52 16.30
CA ILE A 80 -5.79 -2.62 17.01
C ILE A 80 -5.23 -4.00 16.64
N ASN A 81 -4.99 -4.25 15.34
CA ASN A 81 -4.47 -5.53 14.86
C ASN A 81 -3.47 -5.39 13.71
N CYS A 82 -2.82 -4.23 13.58
CA CYS A 82 -1.82 -4.02 12.53
C CYS A 82 -0.56 -4.85 12.84
N GLN A 83 -0.24 -5.83 12.00
CA GLN A 83 0.88 -6.74 12.25
C GLN A 83 2.23 -6.03 12.19
N ILE A 84 2.35 -4.98 11.36
CA ILE A 84 3.55 -4.14 11.29
C ILE A 84 3.75 -3.35 12.59
N CYS A 85 2.68 -2.81 13.17
CA CYS A 85 2.75 -2.09 14.43
C CYS A 85 2.99 -3.02 15.63
N LEU A 86 2.60 -4.28 15.53
CA LEU A 86 2.79 -5.28 16.58
C LEU A 86 4.18 -5.92 16.53
N ASP A 87 4.74 -6.06 15.33
CA ASP A 87 6.05 -6.64 15.08
C ASP A 87 6.73 -5.93 13.89
N GLU A 88 7.59 -4.96 14.18
CA GLU A 88 8.31 -4.19 13.16
C GLU A 88 9.21 -5.06 12.27
N THR A 89 9.59 -6.27 12.72
CA THR A 89 10.38 -7.19 11.88
C THR A 89 9.61 -7.64 10.64
N THR A 90 8.28 -7.59 10.67
CA THR A 90 7.43 -7.92 9.52
C THR A 90 7.61 -6.95 8.34
N ILE A 91 8.11 -5.73 8.55
CA ILE A 91 8.42 -4.77 7.45
C ILE A 91 9.39 -5.38 6.43
N SER A 92 10.28 -6.27 6.87
CA SER A 92 11.24 -6.94 5.99
C SER A 92 10.63 -8.02 5.09
N GLN A 93 9.36 -8.39 5.30
CA GLN A 93 8.67 -9.41 4.51
C GLN A 93 8.20 -8.87 3.15
N ASN A 94 8.03 -9.78 2.20
CA ASN A 94 7.37 -9.50 0.92
C ASN A 94 5.92 -9.02 1.15
N LEU A 95 5.47 -8.06 0.33
CA LEU A 95 4.12 -7.45 0.37
C LEU A 95 2.97 -8.48 0.42
N VAL A 96 3.04 -9.53 -0.40
CA VAL A 96 2.02 -10.60 -0.46
C VAL A 96 1.96 -11.36 0.86
N ASN A 97 3.10 -11.65 1.47
CA ASN A 97 3.15 -12.34 2.76
C ASN A 97 2.59 -11.44 3.88
N LEU A 98 2.95 -10.16 3.87
CA LEU A 98 2.38 -9.16 4.78
C LEU A 98 0.86 -9.07 4.65
N TYR A 99 0.36 -8.92 3.42
CA TYR A 99 -1.06 -8.83 3.13
C TYR A 99 -1.82 -10.07 3.62
N ASN A 100 -1.31 -11.26 3.31
CA ASN A 100 -1.93 -12.53 3.71
C ASN A 100 -1.90 -12.72 5.23
N SER A 101 -0.77 -12.45 5.88
CA SER A 101 -0.63 -12.54 7.33
C SER A 101 -1.58 -11.57 8.04
N GLN A 102 -1.65 -10.31 7.59
CA GLN A 102 -2.59 -9.32 8.10
C GLN A 102 -4.04 -9.79 7.95
N LYS A 103 -4.39 -10.39 6.81
CA LYS A 103 -5.75 -10.91 6.54
C LYS A 103 -6.09 -12.03 7.50
N GLU A 104 -5.22 -13.03 7.61
CA GLU A 104 -5.42 -14.18 8.49
C GLU A 104 -5.59 -13.74 9.95
N LYS A 105 -4.75 -12.83 10.41
CA LYS A 105 -4.80 -12.30 11.78
C LYS A 105 -6.07 -11.50 12.03
N ASN A 106 -6.55 -10.74 11.03
CA ASN A 106 -7.83 -10.03 11.10
C ASN A 106 -9.01 -11.00 11.20
N ASP A 107 -9.03 -12.05 10.36
CA ASP A 107 -10.09 -13.05 10.37
C ASP A 107 -10.15 -13.79 11.73
N ILE A 108 -8.99 -14.14 12.28
CA ILE A 108 -8.88 -14.75 13.61
C ILE A 108 -9.39 -13.79 14.68
N TYR A 109 -9.04 -12.51 14.61
CA TYR A 109 -9.47 -11.50 15.58
C TYR A 109 -10.99 -11.31 15.56
N LEU A 110 -11.58 -11.19 14.36
CA LEU A 110 -13.03 -11.05 14.19
C LEU A 110 -13.80 -12.29 14.66
N LYS A 111 -13.28 -13.51 14.42
CA LYS A 111 -13.90 -14.75 14.94
C LYS A 111 -13.89 -14.81 16.46
N LYS A 112 -12.81 -14.37 17.11
CA LYS A 112 -12.74 -14.30 18.58
C LYS A 112 -13.75 -13.33 19.18
N LEU A 113 -14.16 -12.31 18.42
CA LEU A 113 -15.22 -11.39 18.84
C LEU A 113 -16.62 -12.01 18.72
N ASP A 114 -16.83 -13.06 17.94
CA ASP A 114 -18.13 -13.72 17.82
C ASP A 114 -18.39 -14.75 18.93
N THR A 115 -17.33 -15.27 19.53
CA THR A 115 -17.38 -16.17 20.71
C THR A 115 -17.59 -15.37 22.00
#